data_AF-A0A0M2T043-F1
#
_entry.id   AF-A0A0M2T043-F1
#
_cell.length_a   1.000
_cell.length_b   1.000
_cell.length_c   1.000
_cell.angle_alpha   90.00
_cell.angle_beta   90.00
_cell.angle_gamma   90.00
#
_symmetry.space_group_name_H-M   'P 1'
#
loop_
_entity.id
_entity.type
_entity.pdbx_description
1 polymer ?
#
loop_
_entity_poly.entity_id
_entity_poly.type
_entity_poly.pdbx_seq_one_letter_code
_entity_poly.pdbx_strand_id
1 'polypeptide(L)'
;MTNEKTADFFTSYRKISEMWEKGLNDFLFKAVDNKELIGLTKVGVDAHSRYVERLKRNHELIASYWNLPTKKDVANVAELTIQAEEKVDMLEQQIWSMQDAFAATFQEQQTLIQNVMEFNQQMHNELIKTAKGLSADVKKLGNEITEAADLKNIEEMREELAGMKEDLEEMKNLLKQAKVQPELAGSST
;
A
#
# COMPACT_ATOMS: atom_id res chain seq x y z
N MET A 1 -19.56 -39.52 96.60
CA MET A 1 -18.09 -39.58 96.83
C MET A 1 -17.28 -39.91 95.54
N THR A 2 -17.81 -39.68 94.33
CA THR A 2 -17.16 -40.12 93.07
C THR A 2 -16.80 -38.97 92.11
N ASN A 3 -17.31 -37.76 92.35
CA ASN A 3 -17.11 -36.61 91.45
C ASN A 3 -15.87 -35.75 91.79
N GLU A 4 -15.34 -35.87 93.01
CA GLU A 4 -14.10 -35.18 93.42
C GLU A 4 -12.85 -35.87 92.84
N LYS A 5 -12.82 -37.21 92.84
CA LYS A 5 -11.66 -37.96 92.34
C LYS A 5 -11.46 -37.81 90.84
N THR A 6 -12.54 -37.76 90.05
CA THR A 6 -12.47 -37.57 88.59
C THR A 6 -12.05 -36.15 88.20
N ALA A 7 -12.44 -35.14 88.98
CA ALA A 7 -11.97 -33.76 88.79
C ALA A 7 -10.45 -33.61 89.07
N ASP A 8 -9.92 -34.38 90.01
CA ASP A 8 -8.50 -34.37 90.39
C ASP A 8 -7.59 -35.02 89.32
N PHE A 9 -8.07 -36.08 88.64
CA PHE A 9 -7.35 -36.69 87.51
C PHE A 9 -7.31 -35.78 86.26
N PHE A 10 -8.40 -35.09 85.95
CA PHE A 10 -8.43 -34.21 84.78
C PHE A 10 -7.57 -32.96 84.99
N THR A 11 -7.60 -32.38 86.18
CA THR A 11 -6.77 -31.22 86.53
C THR A 11 -5.28 -31.57 86.58
N SER A 12 -4.90 -32.77 87.04
CA SER A 12 -3.52 -33.25 87.00
C SER A 12 -3.02 -33.55 85.57
N TYR A 13 -3.83 -34.17 84.71
CA TYR A 13 -3.48 -34.37 83.29
C TYR A 13 -3.28 -33.02 82.57
N ARG A 14 -4.17 -32.06 82.78
CA ARG A 14 -4.06 -30.71 82.22
C ARG A 14 -2.77 -30.02 82.65
N LYS A 15 -2.40 -30.13 83.93
CA LYS A 15 -1.16 -29.55 84.46
C LYS A 15 0.09 -30.19 83.84
N ILE A 16 0.08 -31.50 83.59
CA ILE A 16 1.18 -32.19 82.90
C ILE A 16 1.27 -31.74 81.44
N SER A 17 0.13 -31.60 80.75
CA SER A 17 0.09 -31.06 79.38
C SER A 17 0.64 -29.64 79.30
N GLU A 18 0.22 -28.76 80.21
CA GLU A 18 0.71 -27.38 80.28
C GLU A 18 2.23 -27.33 80.58
N MET A 19 2.75 -28.24 81.42
CA MET A 19 4.18 -28.36 81.66
C MET A 19 4.94 -28.87 80.44
N TRP A 20 4.37 -29.83 79.71
CA TRP A 20 4.94 -30.34 78.46
C TRP A 20 4.97 -29.29 77.37
N GLU A 21 3.88 -28.56 77.18
CA GLU A 21 3.79 -27.45 76.23
C GLU A 21 4.81 -26.36 76.56
N LYS A 22 4.93 -25.94 77.83
CA LYS A 22 5.95 -24.98 78.25
C LYS A 22 7.37 -25.51 78.03
N GLY A 23 7.62 -26.79 78.34
CA GLY A 23 8.92 -27.42 78.14
C GLY A 23 9.33 -27.50 76.66
N LEU A 24 8.39 -27.86 75.78
CA LEU A 24 8.61 -27.87 74.34
C LEU A 24 8.78 -26.46 73.78
N ASN A 25 7.99 -25.50 74.27
CA ASN A 25 8.08 -24.12 73.82
C ASN A 25 9.42 -23.50 74.24
N ASP A 26 9.85 -23.68 75.49
CA ASP A 26 11.16 -23.22 75.98
C ASP A 26 12.31 -23.91 75.23
N PHE A 27 12.16 -25.20 74.90
CA PHE A 27 13.15 -25.91 74.09
C PHE A 27 13.23 -25.36 72.67
N LEU A 28 12.09 -25.11 72.01
CA LEU A 28 12.04 -24.53 70.68
C LEU A 28 12.60 -23.11 70.67
N PHE A 29 12.24 -22.27 71.66
CA PHE A 29 12.81 -20.94 71.80
C PHE A 29 14.33 -21.00 71.98
N LYS A 30 14.84 -21.90 72.83
CA LYS A 30 16.30 -22.07 73.00
C LYS A 30 17.00 -22.64 71.76
N ALA A 31 16.32 -23.51 71.01
CA ALA A 31 16.87 -24.08 69.78
C ALA A 31 16.91 -23.07 68.64
N VAL A 32 15.88 -22.23 68.52
CA VAL A 32 15.75 -21.19 67.48
C VAL A 32 16.58 -19.96 67.80
N ASP A 33 16.69 -19.55 69.07
CA ASP A 33 17.45 -18.37 69.48
C ASP A 33 18.96 -18.63 69.62
N ASN A 34 19.39 -19.89 69.48
CA ASN A 34 20.82 -20.22 69.46
C ASN A 34 21.41 -19.98 68.06
N LYS A 35 22.14 -18.86 67.94
CA LYS A 35 22.89 -18.45 66.75
C LYS A 35 23.84 -19.53 66.21
N GLU A 36 24.39 -20.39 67.07
CA GLU A 36 25.26 -21.50 66.67
C GLU A 36 24.49 -22.63 66.00
N LEU A 37 23.28 -22.94 66.49
CA LEU A 37 22.39 -23.92 65.84
C LEU A 37 21.91 -23.41 64.49
N ILE A 38 21.52 -22.13 64.39
CA ILE A 38 21.18 -21.53 63.09
C ILE A 38 22.38 -21.62 62.12
N GLY A 39 23.59 -21.32 62.59
CA GLY A 39 24.82 -21.44 61.80
C GLY A 39 25.08 -22.87 61.31
N LEU A 40 24.98 -23.86 62.21
CA LEU A 40 25.17 -25.27 61.88
C LEU A 40 24.08 -25.78 60.94
N THR A 41 22.84 -25.36 61.14
CA THR A 41 21.73 -25.72 60.26
C THR A 41 21.92 -25.10 58.87
N LYS A 42 22.40 -23.85 58.78
CA LYS A 42 22.76 -23.22 57.51
C LYS A 42 23.86 -23.98 56.77
N VAL A 43 24.90 -24.42 57.48
CA VAL A 43 25.98 -25.25 56.88
C VAL A 43 25.46 -26.61 56.46
N GLY A 44 24.59 -27.23 57.26
CA GLY A 44 23.93 -28.50 56.93
C GLY A 44 23.03 -28.38 55.70
N VAL A 45 22.26 -27.30 55.60
CA VAL A 45 21.43 -26.97 54.43
C VAL A 45 22.29 -26.70 53.20
N ASP A 46 23.42 -25.99 53.34
CA ASP A 46 24.35 -25.77 52.23
C ASP A 46 25.00 -27.08 51.75
N ALA A 47 25.43 -27.94 52.67
CA ALA A 47 25.95 -29.26 52.35
C ALA A 47 24.90 -30.15 51.67
N HIS A 48 23.65 -30.11 52.15
CA HIS A 48 22.53 -30.80 51.54
C HIS A 48 22.24 -30.27 50.13
N SER A 49 22.27 -28.96 49.93
CA SER A 49 22.11 -28.33 48.62
C SER A 49 23.17 -28.82 47.62
N ARG A 50 24.44 -28.83 48.02
CA ARG A 50 25.55 -29.37 47.21
C ARG A 50 25.37 -30.85 46.89
N TYR A 51 24.83 -31.64 47.82
CA TYR A 51 24.55 -33.06 47.59
C TYR A 51 23.41 -33.24 46.57
N VAL A 52 22.33 -32.47 46.69
CA VAL A 52 21.22 -32.45 45.72
C VAL A 52 21.70 -32.04 44.33
N GLU A 53 22.59 -31.06 44.22
CA GLU A 53 23.20 -30.70 42.93
C GLU A 53 24.01 -31.84 42.31
N ARG A 54 24.81 -32.56 43.10
CA ARG A 54 25.57 -33.72 42.60
C ARG A 54 24.64 -34.83 42.13
N LEU A 55 23.55 -35.09 42.85
CA LEU A 55 22.52 -36.04 42.42
C LEU A 55 21.87 -35.62 41.10
N LYS A 56 21.52 -34.33 40.95
CA LYS A 56 20.98 -33.81 39.69
C LYS A 56 21.95 -34.00 38.53
N ARG A 57 23.24 -33.69 38.71
CA ARG A 57 24.27 -33.89 37.67
C ARG A 57 24.45 -35.37 37.31
N ASN A 58 24.48 -36.26 38.30
CA ASN A 58 24.57 -37.69 38.04
C ASN A 58 23.33 -38.23 37.32
N HIS A 59 22.14 -37.71 37.68
CA HIS A 59 20.91 -38.04 36.98
C HIS A 59 20.93 -37.57 35.53
N GLU A 60 21.46 -36.37 35.24
CA GLU A 60 21.65 -35.88 33.87
C GLU A 60 22.62 -36.78 33.07
N LEU A 61 23.70 -37.25 33.68
CA LEU A 61 24.65 -38.18 33.04
C LEU A 61 23.99 -39.55 32.76
N ILE A 62 23.24 -40.10 33.71
CA ILE A 62 22.53 -41.38 33.52
C ILE A 62 21.44 -41.23 32.47
N ALA A 63 20.67 -40.13 32.51
CA ALA A 63 19.65 -39.82 31.52
C ALA A 63 20.26 -39.69 30.12
N SER A 64 21.46 -39.10 30.00
CA SER A 64 22.19 -39.03 28.74
C SER A 64 22.58 -40.41 28.18
N TYR A 65 22.94 -41.36 29.05
CA TYR A 65 23.27 -42.72 28.63
C TYR A 65 22.03 -43.53 28.22
N TRP A 66 20.89 -43.26 28.87
CA TRP A 66 19.62 -43.94 28.61
C TRP A 66 18.73 -43.20 27.59
N ASN A 67 19.21 -42.11 26.98
CA ASN A 67 18.41 -41.20 26.13
C ASN A 67 17.08 -40.77 26.75
N LEU A 68 17.04 -40.61 28.07
CA LEU A 68 15.84 -40.14 28.77
C LEU A 68 15.79 -38.62 28.73
N PRO A 69 14.68 -38.00 28.33
CA PRO A 69 14.56 -36.55 28.29
C PRO A 69 14.67 -35.99 29.71
N THR A 70 15.60 -35.06 29.92
CA THR A 70 15.74 -34.38 31.21
C THR A 70 14.76 -33.20 31.29
N LYS A 71 14.49 -32.72 32.51
CA LYS A 71 13.65 -31.52 32.70
C LYS A 71 14.18 -30.30 31.95
N LYS A 72 15.50 -30.21 31.76
CA LYS A 72 16.14 -29.14 30.99
C LYS A 72 15.81 -29.25 29.50
N ASP A 73 15.82 -30.46 28.95
CA ASP A 73 15.50 -30.69 27.54
C ASP A 73 14.04 -30.35 27.25
N VAL A 74 13.11 -30.73 28.15
CA VAL A 74 11.69 -30.37 28.02
C VAL A 74 11.50 -28.86 28.13
N ALA A 75 12.20 -28.19 29.03
CA ALA A 75 12.15 -26.74 29.16
C ALA A 75 12.71 -26.03 27.91
N ASN A 76 13.82 -26.51 27.37
CA ASN A 76 14.43 -25.96 26.17
C ASN A 76 13.54 -26.19 24.93
N VAL A 77 12.91 -27.36 24.80
CA VAL A 77 11.93 -27.61 23.75
C VAL A 77 10.73 -26.68 23.89
N ALA A 78 10.21 -26.48 25.11
CA ALA A 78 9.12 -25.54 25.34
C ALA A 78 9.52 -24.09 24.97
N GLU A 79 10.73 -23.65 25.32
CA GLU A 79 11.25 -22.34 24.96
C GLU A 79 11.41 -22.18 23.44
N LEU A 80 11.94 -23.20 22.76
CA LEU A 80 12.05 -23.21 21.30
C LEU A 80 10.66 -23.19 20.62
N THR A 81 9.67 -23.88 21.19
CA THR A 81 8.29 -23.85 20.70
C THR A 81 7.69 -22.45 20.86
N ILE A 82 7.85 -21.81 22.03
CA ILE A 82 7.38 -20.44 22.24
C ILE A 82 8.03 -19.49 21.24
N GLN A 83 9.34 -19.59 21.02
CA GLN A 83 10.03 -18.77 20.02
C GLN A 83 9.57 -19.06 18.58
N ALA A 84 9.18 -20.30 18.29
CA ALA A 84 8.63 -20.66 16.99
C ALA A 84 7.23 -20.05 16.80
N GLU A 85 6.37 -20.10 17.83
CA GLU A 85 5.06 -19.45 17.83
C GLU A 85 5.19 -17.94 17.60
N GLU A 86 6.07 -17.26 18.36
CA GLU A 86 6.32 -15.82 18.18
C GLU A 86 6.79 -15.47 16.76
N LYS A 87 7.62 -16.33 16.15
CA LYS A 87 8.07 -16.12 14.76
C LYS A 87 6.97 -16.38 13.75
N VAL A 88 6.10 -17.35 13.98
CA VAL A 88 4.93 -17.60 13.13
C VAL A 88 3.98 -16.41 13.21
N ASP A 89 3.72 -15.86 14.40
CA ASP A 89 2.87 -14.68 14.57
C ASP A 89 3.42 -13.45 13.83
N MET A 90 4.74 -13.23 13.88
CA MET A 90 5.39 -12.16 13.10
C MET A 90 5.22 -12.36 11.59
N LEU A 91 5.35 -13.60 11.10
CA LEU A 91 5.14 -13.92 9.69
C LEU A 91 3.69 -13.72 9.29
N GLU A 92 2.73 -14.11 10.11
CA GLU A 92 1.31 -13.86 9.86
C GLU A 92 1.04 -12.36 9.76
N GLN A 93 1.55 -11.55 10.69
CA GLN A 93 1.40 -10.10 10.64
C GLN A 93 2.01 -9.49 9.37
N GLN A 94 3.18 -10.00 8.94
CA GLN A 94 3.78 -9.57 7.68
C GLN A 94 2.91 -9.94 6.48
N ILE A 95 2.36 -11.15 6.43
CA ILE A 95 1.45 -11.59 5.37
C ILE A 95 0.21 -10.71 5.32
N TRP A 96 -0.41 -10.41 6.47
CA TRP A 96 -1.55 -9.49 6.53
C TRP A 96 -1.20 -8.10 6.00
N SER A 97 -0.06 -7.53 6.44
CA SER A 97 0.39 -6.23 5.95
C SER A 97 0.69 -6.21 4.45
N MET A 98 1.24 -7.30 3.91
CA MET A 98 1.49 -7.44 2.47
C MET A 98 0.19 -7.60 1.69
N GLN A 99 -0.78 -8.34 2.22
CA GLN A 99 -2.09 -8.50 1.62
C GLN A 99 -2.82 -7.15 1.54
N ASP A 100 -2.79 -6.37 2.62
CA ASP A 100 -3.39 -5.03 2.66
C ASP A 100 -2.69 -4.08 1.68
N ALA A 101 -1.35 -4.09 1.64
CA ALA A 101 -0.58 -3.30 0.69
C ALA A 101 -0.88 -3.69 -0.77
N PHE A 102 -1.02 -4.99 -1.04
CA PHE A 102 -1.36 -5.49 -2.37
C PHE A 102 -2.79 -5.08 -2.78
N ALA A 103 -3.75 -5.19 -1.87
CA ALA A 103 -5.12 -4.75 -2.12
C ALA A 103 -5.20 -3.25 -2.41
N ALA A 104 -4.49 -2.42 -1.64
CA ALA A 104 -4.39 -0.98 -1.86
C ALA A 104 -3.75 -0.66 -3.21
N THR A 105 -2.64 -1.32 -3.55
CA THR A 105 -1.94 -1.15 -4.84
C THR A 105 -2.84 -1.56 -6.01
N PHE A 106 -3.58 -2.66 -5.88
CA PHE A 106 -4.50 -3.12 -6.91
C PHE A 106 -5.65 -2.14 -7.12
N GLN A 107 -6.21 -1.61 -6.04
CA GLN A 107 -7.24 -0.58 -6.12
C GLN A 107 -6.72 0.68 -6.81
N GLU A 108 -5.53 1.15 -6.45
CA GLU A 108 -4.89 2.29 -7.10
C GLU A 108 -4.65 2.02 -8.59
N GLN A 109 -4.09 0.87 -8.96
CA GLN A 109 -3.92 0.48 -10.36
C GLN A 109 -5.24 0.44 -11.13
N GLN A 110 -6.32 -0.09 -10.52
CA GLN A 110 -7.63 -0.12 -11.14
C GLN A 110 -8.16 1.30 -11.41
N THR A 111 -7.97 2.23 -10.47
CA THR A 111 -8.36 3.64 -10.67
C THR A 111 -7.52 4.32 -11.75
N LEU A 112 -6.21 4.03 -11.83
CA LEU A 112 -5.35 4.56 -12.88
C LEU A 112 -5.75 4.04 -14.27
N ILE A 113 -6.05 2.74 -14.39
CA ILE A 113 -6.56 2.15 -15.64
C ILE A 113 -7.88 2.81 -16.04
N GLN A 114 -8.79 3.01 -15.09
CA GLN A 114 -10.06 3.69 -15.34
C GLN A 114 -9.84 5.13 -15.84
N ASN A 115 -8.99 5.91 -15.19
CA ASN A 115 -8.66 7.27 -15.60
C ASN A 115 -8.03 7.32 -17.00
N VAL A 116 -7.13 6.38 -17.32
CA VAL A 116 -6.52 6.29 -18.66
C VAL A 116 -7.57 5.95 -19.71
N MET A 117 -8.51 5.05 -19.40
CA MET A 117 -9.61 4.70 -20.30
C MET A 117 -10.52 5.90 -20.57
N GLU A 118 -10.91 6.62 -19.53
CA GLU A 118 -11.72 7.84 -19.65
C GLU A 118 -11.00 8.93 -20.43
N PHE A 119 -9.71 9.15 -20.16
CA PHE A 119 -8.88 10.09 -20.92
C PHE A 119 -8.79 9.71 -22.40
N ASN A 120 -8.57 8.43 -22.71
CA ASN A 120 -8.52 7.95 -24.09
C ASN A 120 -9.86 8.16 -24.80
N GLN A 121 -10.98 7.91 -24.11
CA GLN A 121 -12.32 8.14 -24.65
C GLN A 121 -12.59 9.64 -24.89
N GLN A 122 -12.16 10.51 -23.98
CA GLN A 122 -12.22 11.97 -24.17
C GLN A 122 -11.38 12.42 -25.36
N MET A 123 -10.12 11.99 -25.43
CA MET A 123 -9.22 12.28 -26.56
C MET A 123 -9.80 11.80 -27.89
N HIS A 124 -10.37 10.60 -27.94
CA HIS A 124 -11.00 10.08 -29.14
C HIS A 124 -12.19 10.94 -29.59
N ASN A 125 -13.02 11.37 -28.65
CA ASN A 125 -14.15 12.26 -28.93
C ASN A 125 -13.69 13.64 -29.41
N GLU A 126 -12.64 14.21 -28.82
CA GLU A 126 -12.05 15.49 -29.24
C GLU A 126 -11.41 15.39 -30.62
N LEU A 127 -10.71 14.30 -30.93
CA LEU A 127 -10.15 14.04 -32.25
C LEU A 127 -11.26 13.90 -33.31
N ILE A 128 -12.35 13.19 -33.01
CA ILE A 128 -13.49 13.10 -33.93
C ILE A 128 -14.12 14.49 -34.14
N LYS A 129 -14.26 15.27 -33.07
CA LYS A 129 -14.87 16.62 -33.15
C LYS A 129 -14.00 17.57 -33.96
N THR A 130 -12.70 17.57 -33.74
CA THR A 130 -11.75 18.39 -34.51
C THR A 130 -11.68 17.95 -35.97
N ALA A 131 -11.64 16.64 -36.26
CA ALA A 131 -11.70 16.12 -37.62
C ALA A 131 -12.99 16.51 -38.36
N LYS A 132 -14.14 16.46 -37.68
CA LYS A 132 -15.43 16.94 -38.23
C LYS A 132 -15.42 18.44 -38.48
N GLY A 133 -14.87 19.23 -37.56
CA GLY A 133 -14.71 20.68 -37.72
C GLY A 133 -13.83 21.03 -38.92
N LEU A 134 -12.63 20.45 -38.99
CA LEU A 134 -11.71 20.59 -40.12
C LEU A 134 -12.34 20.17 -41.45
N SER A 135 -13.09 19.06 -41.48
CA SER A 135 -13.79 18.65 -42.70
C SER A 135 -14.84 19.67 -43.13
N ALA A 136 -15.55 20.29 -42.18
CA ALA A 136 -16.51 21.35 -42.48
C ALA A 136 -15.82 22.63 -42.98
N ASP A 137 -14.71 23.02 -42.37
CA ASP A 137 -13.93 24.20 -42.78
C ASP A 137 -13.29 24.00 -44.16
N VAL A 138 -12.76 22.80 -44.44
CA VAL A 138 -12.25 22.44 -45.77
C VAL A 138 -13.36 22.47 -46.82
N LYS A 139 -14.58 22.03 -46.49
CA LYS A 139 -15.73 22.14 -47.41
C LYS A 139 -16.11 23.59 -47.67
N LYS A 140 -16.13 24.44 -46.63
CA LYS A 140 -16.40 25.88 -46.80
C LYS A 140 -15.35 26.55 -47.68
N LEU A 141 -14.07 26.34 -47.38
CA LEU A 141 -12.97 26.85 -48.20
C LEU A 141 -13.05 26.32 -49.64
N GLY A 142 -13.38 25.04 -49.82
CA GLY A 142 -13.61 24.46 -51.15
C GLY A 142 -14.72 25.20 -51.92
N ASN A 143 -15.84 25.48 -51.26
CA ASN A 143 -16.94 26.24 -51.85
C ASN A 143 -16.52 27.69 -52.17
N GLU A 144 -15.82 28.37 -51.27
CA GLU A 144 -15.30 29.73 -51.47
C GLU A 144 -14.29 29.78 -52.63
N ILE A 145 -13.44 28.77 -52.79
CA ILE A 145 -12.51 28.64 -53.93
C ILE A 145 -13.28 28.42 -55.22
N THR A 146 -14.35 27.60 -55.23
CA THR A 146 -15.17 27.43 -56.44
C THR A 146 -15.90 28.71 -56.82
N GLU A 147 -16.43 29.44 -55.84
CA GLU A 147 -17.05 30.76 -56.05
C GLU A 147 -16.02 31.80 -56.54
N ALA A 148 -14.78 31.76 -56.03
CA ALA A 148 -13.69 32.58 -56.56
C ALA A 148 -13.23 32.13 -57.95
N ALA A 149 -13.31 30.84 -58.27
CA ALA A 149 -12.96 30.28 -59.58
C ALA A 149 -14.01 30.54 -60.66
N ASP A 150 -15.20 31.03 -60.30
CA ASP A 150 -16.15 31.69 -61.22
C ASP A 150 -15.59 33.02 -61.82
N LEU A 151 -14.29 33.27 -61.64
CA LEU A 151 -13.39 34.03 -62.53
C LEU A 151 -13.63 33.79 -64.03
N LYS A 152 -14.29 32.71 -64.43
CA LYS A 152 -14.82 32.52 -65.79
C LYS A 152 -15.61 33.74 -66.30
N ASN A 153 -16.37 34.40 -65.42
CA ASN A 153 -17.09 35.63 -65.77
C ASN A 153 -16.12 36.81 -66.05
N ILE A 154 -14.94 36.83 -65.41
CA ILE A 154 -13.91 37.85 -65.67
C ILE A 154 -13.17 37.54 -66.99
N GLU A 155 -13.00 36.26 -67.33
CA GLU A 155 -12.42 35.82 -68.61
C GLU A 155 -13.35 36.14 -69.79
N GLU A 156 -14.66 35.89 -69.64
CA GLU A 156 -15.68 36.29 -70.62
C GLU A 156 -15.75 37.81 -70.78
N MET A 157 -15.77 38.58 -69.68
CA MET A 157 -15.71 40.05 -69.75
C MET A 157 -14.41 40.56 -70.40
N ARG A 158 -13.29 39.82 -70.27
CA ARG A 158 -12.01 40.17 -70.91
C ARG A 158 -12.04 39.88 -72.41
N GLU A 159 -12.69 38.81 -72.85
CA GLU A 159 -12.93 38.53 -74.28
C GLU A 159 -13.86 39.58 -74.90
N GLU A 160 -14.94 39.96 -74.22
CA GLU A 160 -15.84 41.03 -74.70
C GLU A 160 -15.12 42.38 -74.81
N LEU A 161 -14.27 42.73 -73.83
CA LEU A 161 -13.41 43.91 -73.89
C LEU A 161 -12.36 43.86 -75.00
N ALA A 162 -11.90 42.66 -75.39
CA ALA A 162 -10.99 42.48 -76.51
C ALA A 162 -11.72 42.71 -77.85
N GLY A 163 -12.91 42.14 -78.01
CA GLY A 163 -13.77 42.38 -79.19
C GLY A 163 -14.13 43.86 -79.35
N MET A 164 -14.53 44.53 -78.26
CA MET A 164 -14.81 45.98 -78.29
C MET A 164 -13.60 46.83 -78.67
N LYS A 165 -12.36 46.40 -78.37
CA LYS A 165 -11.15 47.11 -78.81
C LYS A 165 -10.91 46.96 -80.30
N GLU A 166 -11.15 45.76 -80.83
CA GLU A 166 -11.03 45.47 -82.27
C GLU A 166 -12.04 46.30 -83.08
N ASP A 167 -13.30 46.35 -82.63
CA ASP A 167 -14.33 47.20 -83.21
C ASP A 167 -13.98 48.70 -83.16
N LEU A 168 -13.34 49.15 -82.07
CA LEU A 168 -12.87 50.54 -81.93
C LEU A 168 -11.72 50.86 -82.89
N GLU A 169 -10.83 49.90 -83.14
CA GLU A 169 -9.76 50.04 -84.13
C GLU A 169 -10.33 50.05 -85.56
N GLU A 170 -11.34 49.24 -85.86
CA GLU A 170 -12.08 49.29 -87.13
C GLU A 170 -12.78 50.64 -87.32
N MET A 171 -13.53 51.12 -86.32
CA MET A 171 -14.15 52.46 -86.37
C MET A 171 -13.13 53.58 -86.55
N LYS A 172 -11.96 53.48 -85.90
CA LYS A 172 -10.87 54.45 -86.05
C LYS A 172 -10.27 54.42 -87.46
N ASN A 173 -10.20 53.26 -88.09
CA ASN A 173 -9.74 53.11 -89.47
C ASN A 173 -10.77 53.64 -90.48
N LEU A 174 -12.07 53.43 -90.24
CA LEU A 174 -13.15 54.02 -91.03
C LEU A 174 -13.20 55.56 -90.91
N LEU A 175 -12.97 56.11 -89.72
CA LEU A 175 -12.86 57.56 -89.52
C LEU A 175 -11.62 58.17 -90.19
N LYS A 176 -10.54 57.40 -90.35
CA LYS A 176 -9.37 57.82 -91.15
C LYS A 176 -9.67 57.81 -92.65
N GLN A 177 -10.46 56.86 -93.14
CA GLN A 177 -10.94 56.85 -94.53
C GLN A 177 -11.93 58.01 -94.80
N ALA A 178 -12.81 58.34 -93.85
CA ALA A 178 -13.74 59.47 -93.98
C ALA A 178 -13.05 60.85 -93.97
N LYS A 179 -11.80 60.97 -93.50
CA LYS A 179 -11.02 62.22 -93.54
C LYS A 179 -10.24 62.43 -94.84
N VAL A 180 -10.19 61.45 -95.77
CA VAL A 180 -9.56 61.62 -97.09
C VAL A 180 -10.62 62.02 -98.13
N GLN A 181 -11.06 63.27 -97.97
CA GLN A 181 -11.47 64.25 -98.98
C GLN A 181 -12.81 64.16 -99.76
N PRO A 182 -13.65 65.22 -99.65
CA PRO A 182 -14.74 65.59 -100.55
C PRO A 182 -14.30 66.52 -101.71
N GLU A 183 -15.11 66.49 -102.78
CA GLU A 183 -15.38 67.42 -103.92
C GLU A 183 -14.39 68.52 -104.37
N LEU A 184 -14.16 68.64 -105.70
CA LEU A 184 -14.45 69.86 -106.49
C LEU A 184 -14.42 69.65 -108.03
N ALA A 185 -15.56 69.97 -108.67
CA ALA A 185 -15.85 70.61 -109.96
C ALA A 185 -14.86 70.63 -111.17
N GLY A 186 -15.42 70.35 -112.37
CA GLY A 186 -15.52 71.35 -113.45
C GLY A 186 -14.53 71.34 -114.65
N SER A 187 -15.05 71.02 -115.84
CA SER A 187 -14.92 71.68 -117.17
C SER A 187 -13.58 72.25 -117.71
N SER A 188 -13.31 71.92 -118.99
CA SER A 188 -12.50 72.64 -120.01
C SER A 188 -10.98 72.68 -119.76
N THR A 189 -10.08 72.22 -120.64
CA THR A 189 -9.92 72.39 -122.10
C THR A 189 -9.01 71.28 -122.61
#